data_AF-A0A1V6J940-F1
#
_entry.id   AF-A0A1V6J940-F1
#
_cell.length_a   1.000
_cell.length_b   1.000
_cell.length_c   1.000
_cell.angle_alpha   90.00
_cell.angle_beta   90.00
_cell.angle_gamma   90.00
#
_symmetry.space_group_name_H-M   'P 1'
#
loop_
_entity.id
_entity.type
_entity.pdbx_description
1 polymer ?
#
loop_
_entity_poly.entity_id
_entity_poly.type
_entity_poly.pdbx_seq_one_letter_code
_entity_poly.pdbx_strand_id
1 'polypeptide(L)'
;MTEPPSCDIMRCDTLARRLLPRMRAEMVYRLVNERGISQSEASKRLGISRAAISQYMSRKRGFTRQDFPGDLDVVIERWVSTIVSGEGTITICDVCRSAGLSGRW
;
A
#
# COMPACT_ATOMS: atom_id res chain seq x y z
N MET A 1 14.91 -21.79 -13.54
CA MET A 1 13.89 -21.97 -12.49
C MET A 1 14.41 -21.28 -11.25
N THR A 2 14.05 -20.02 -11.04
CA THR A 2 14.37 -19.30 -9.80
C THR A 2 13.54 -19.94 -8.69
N GLU A 3 14.19 -20.47 -7.65
CA GLU A 3 13.50 -20.95 -6.46
C GLU A 3 12.52 -19.87 -5.96
N PRO A 4 11.28 -20.23 -5.59
CA PRO A 4 10.37 -19.27 -5.01
C PRO A 4 11.07 -18.69 -3.78
N PRO A 5 11.26 -17.36 -3.71
CA PRO A 5 11.97 -16.77 -2.58
C PRO A 5 11.26 -17.19 -1.30
N SER A 6 12.03 -17.79 -0.38
CA SER A 6 11.50 -18.39 0.86
C SER A 6 10.57 -17.39 1.55
N CYS A 7 9.38 -17.86 1.93
CA CYS A 7 8.48 -17.08 2.76
C CYS A 7 9.02 -17.11 4.19
N ASP A 8 9.99 -16.24 4.48
CA ASP A 8 10.58 -16.10 5.80
C ASP A 8 10.30 -14.73 6.44
N ILE A 9 10.51 -14.64 7.75
CA ILE A 9 10.23 -13.46 8.55
C ILE A 9 11.09 -12.26 8.14
N MET A 10 12.33 -12.48 7.70
CA MET A 10 13.27 -11.41 7.34
C MET A 10 12.84 -10.72 6.05
N ARG A 11 12.30 -11.48 5.11
CA ARG A 11 11.71 -10.95 3.89
C ARG A 11 10.45 -10.14 4.17
N CYS A 12 9.55 -10.65 4.99
CA CYS A 12 8.34 -9.94 5.42
C CYS A 12 8.69 -8.63 6.15
N ASP A 13 9.67 -8.66 7.06
CA ASP A 13 10.17 -7.48 7.78
C ASP A 13 10.74 -6.42 6.83
N THR A 14 11.55 -6.84 5.84
CA THR A 14 12.10 -5.94 4.82
C THR A 14 10.99 -5.27 4.00
N LEU A 15 10.01 -6.04 3.53
CA LEU A 15 8.85 -5.52 2.79
C LEU A 15 8.02 -4.56 3.66
N ALA A 16 7.81 -4.89 4.93
CA ALA A 16 7.06 -4.06 5.87
C ALA A 16 7.75 -2.73 6.16
N ARG A 17 9.09 -2.69 6.19
CA ARG A 17 9.86 -1.45 6.41
C ARG A 17 10.01 -0.61 5.15
N ARG A 18 10.19 -1.23 3.99
CA ARG A 18 10.55 -0.51 2.75
C ARG A 18 9.36 -0.21 1.87
N LEU A 19 8.45 -1.16 1.70
CA LEU A 19 7.40 -1.10 0.69
C LEU A 19 6.05 -0.68 1.26
N LEU A 20 5.62 -1.28 2.38
CA LEU A 20 4.31 -0.98 2.97
C LEU A 20 4.09 0.51 3.31
N PRO A 21 5.08 1.28 3.82
CA PRO A 21 4.85 2.69 4.12
C PRO A 21 4.55 3.52 2.87
N ARG A 22 5.24 3.19 1.76
CA ARG A 22 5.07 3.84 0.45
C ARG A 22 3.71 3.49 -0.14
N MET A 23 3.37 2.20 -0.18
CA MET A 23 2.08 1.71 -0.68
C MET A 23 0.91 2.26 0.12
N ARG A 24 1.02 2.35 1.45
CA ARG A 24 -0.02 2.89 2.31
C ARG A 24 -0.26 4.38 2.03
N ALA A 25 0.81 5.15 1.83
CA ALA A 25 0.68 6.56 1.45
C ALA A 25 -0.01 6.73 0.09
N GLU A 26 0.37 5.92 -0.90
CA GLU A 26 -0.27 5.91 -2.22
C GLU A 26 -1.75 5.50 -2.14
N MET A 27 -2.07 4.42 -1.43
CA MET A 27 -3.46 3.97 -1.22
C MET A 27 -4.32 5.07 -0.58
N VAL A 28 -3.82 5.74 0.46
CA VAL A 28 -4.52 6.86 1.10
C VAL A 28 -4.68 8.04 0.14
N TYR A 29 -3.65 8.33 -0.66
CA TYR A 29 -3.72 9.38 -1.68
C TYR A 29 -4.83 9.09 -2.70
N ARG A 30 -4.92 7.85 -3.21
CA ARG A 30 -5.98 7.45 -4.17
C ARG A 30 -7.36 7.53 -3.55
N LEU A 31 -7.54 7.06 -2.30
CA LEU A 31 -8.82 7.19 -1.61
C LEU A 31 -9.30 8.65 -1.55
N VAL A 32 -8.39 9.57 -1.17
CA VAL A 32 -8.77 10.96 -0.94
C VAL A 32 -8.91 11.75 -2.24
N ASN A 33 -7.91 11.68 -3.11
CA ASN A 33 -7.84 12.55 -4.29
C ASN A 33 -8.47 11.94 -5.54
N GLU A 34 -8.50 10.62 -5.68
CA GLU A 34 -9.03 9.96 -6.88
C GLU A 34 -10.44 9.39 -6.64
N ARG A 35 -10.72 8.87 -5.43
CA ARG A 35 -12.06 8.37 -5.05
C ARG A 35 -12.93 9.40 -4.33
N GLY A 36 -12.38 10.58 -3.99
CA GLY A 36 -13.13 11.67 -3.35
C GLY A 36 -13.53 11.40 -1.88
N ILE A 37 -12.92 10.42 -1.22
CA ILE A 37 -13.23 10.09 0.18
C ILE A 37 -12.59 11.14 1.09
N SER A 38 -13.37 11.73 2.00
CA SER A 38 -12.81 12.70 2.96
C SER A 38 -11.76 12.06 3.87
N GLN A 39 -10.76 12.83 4.33
CA GLN A 39 -9.74 12.32 5.26
C GLN A 39 -10.35 11.76 6.57
N SER A 40 -11.47 12.33 7.03
CA SER A 40 -12.19 11.84 8.21
C SER A 40 -12.83 10.47 7.94
N GLU A 41 -13.38 10.26 6.76
CA GLU A 41 -13.97 8.99 6.38
C GLU A 41 -12.90 7.91 6.14
N ALA A 42 -11.80 8.27 5.46
CA ALA A 42 -10.65 7.38 5.30
C ALA A 42 -10.08 6.94 6.65
N SER A 43 -10.00 7.85 7.62
CA SER A 43 -9.58 7.55 9.00
C SER A 43 -10.47 6.50 9.67
N LYS A 44 -11.80 6.63 9.53
CA LYS A 44 -12.75 5.65 10.09
C LYS A 44 -12.60 4.28 9.43
N ARG A 45 -12.56 4.23 8.10
CA ARG A 45 -12.47 2.98 7.33
C ARG A 45 -11.17 2.22 7.58
N LEU A 46 -10.06 2.94 7.74
CA LEU A 46 -8.74 2.35 7.96
C LEU A 46 -8.43 2.10 9.44
N GLY A 47 -9.25 2.58 10.37
CA GLY A 47 -9.01 2.43 11.81
C GLY A 47 -7.73 3.15 12.31
N ILE A 48 -7.32 4.23 11.64
CA ILE A 48 -6.14 5.04 12.02
C ILE A 48 -6.52 6.50 12.22
N SER A 49 -5.67 7.26 12.91
CA SER A 49 -5.97 8.66 13.22
C SER A 49 -6.04 9.55 11.95
N ARG A 50 -6.89 10.59 11.98
CA ARG A 50 -6.91 11.62 10.94
C ARG A 50 -5.53 12.28 10.77
N ALA A 51 -4.75 12.39 11.85
CA ALA A 51 -3.38 12.89 11.79
C ALA A 51 -2.48 11.98 10.95
N ALA A 52 -2.61 10.65 11.05
CA ALA A 52 -1.87 9.72 10.20
C ALA A 52 -2.25 9.87 8.72
N ILE A 53 -3.54 10.02 8.42
CA ILE A 53 -4.03 10.30 7.06
C ILE A 53 -3.41 11.60 6.53
N SER A 54 -3.47 12.68 7.31
CA SER A 54 -2.87 13.96 6.93
C SER A 54 -1.36 13.85 6.70
N GLN A 55 -0.65 13.07 7.50
CA GLN A 55 0.78 12.81 7.29
C GLN A 55 1.04 12.09 5.95
N TYR A 56 0.26 11.05 5.62
CA TYR A 56 0.36 10.37 4.32
C TYR A 56 0.08 11.34 3.16
N MET A 57 -0.92 12.20 3.30
CA MET A 57 -1.27 13.22 2.31
C MET A 57 -0.23 14.34 2.19
N SER A 58 0.48 14.67 3.27
CA SER A 58 1.41 15.81 3.32
C SER A 58 2.72 15.59 2.57
N ARG A 59 2.97 14.38 2.04
CA ARG A 59 4.12 14.04 1.18
C ARG A 59 5.50 14.42 1.76
N LYS A 60 5.61 14.64 3.09
CA LYS A 60 6.78 15.24 3.78
C LYS A 60 8.10 14.44 3.74
N ARG A 61 8.19 13.40 2.90
CA ARG A 61 9.46 12.82 2.46
C ARG A 61 9.40 12.52 0.95
N GLY A 62 9.62 13.54 0.12
CA GLY A 62 10.01 13.38 -1.29
C GLY A 62 9.04 12.64 -2.21
N PHE A 63 7.73 12.78 -2.00
CA PHE A 63 6.72 12.05 -2.79
C PHE A 63 6.48 12.76 -4.14
N THR A 64 7.41 12.59 -5.08
CA THR A 64 7.05 12.51 -6.51
C THR A 64 6.16 11.26 -6.64
N ARG A 65 5.10 11.29 -7.45
CA ARG A 65 4.26 10.11 -7.73
C ARG A 65 5.22 8.95 -8.04
N GLN A 66 5.34 8.00 -7.11
CA GLN A 66 6.32 6.94 -7.28
C GLN A 66 5.67 5.93 -8.20
N ASP A 67 6.31 5.67 -9.33
CA ASP A 67 5.90 4.61 -10.22
C ASP A 67 6.06 3.29 -9.47
N PHE A 68 4.95 2.75 -8.99
CA PHE A 68 4.89 1.37 -8.56
C PHE A 68 4.94 0.50 -9.83
N PRO A 69 5.72 -0.58 -9.84
CA PRO A 69 5.63 -1.57 -10.91
C PRO A 69 4.19 -2.04 -11.07
N GLY A 70 3.80 -2.40 -12.29
CA GLY A 70 2.42 -2.77 -12.61
C GLY A 70 1.81 -3.76 -11.61
N ASP A 71 2.53 -4.81 -11.23
CA ASP A 71 2.01 -5.80 -10.26
C ASP A 71 1.73 -5.20 -8.87
N LEU A 72 2.57 -4.28 -8.41
CA LEU A 72 2.36 -3.58 -7.14
C LEU A 72 1.25 -2.54 -7.24
N ASP A 73 1.13 -1.87 -8.39
CA ASP A 73 0.05 -0.92 -8.66
C ASP A 73 -1.32 -1.60 -8.61
N VAL A 74 -1.43 -2.79 -9.21
CA VAL A 74 -2.64 -3.63 -9.16
C VAL A 74 -3.01 -3.99 -7.72
N VAL A 75 -2.03 -4.31 -6.86
CA VAL A 75 -2.30 -4.58 -5.43
C VAL A 75 -2.77 -3.33 -4.69
N ILE A 76 -2.19 -2.15 -4.99
CA ILE A 76 -2.63 -0.88 -4.40
C ILE A 76 -4.07 -0.59 -4.83
N GLU A 77 -4.41 -0.78 -6.10
CA GLU A 77 -5.75 -0.54 -6.62
C GLU A 77 -6.78 -1.50 -6.00
N ARG A 78 -6.43 -2.77 -5.86
CA ARG A 78 -7.26 -3.73 -5.14
C ARG A 78 -7.44 -3.32 -3.67
N TRP A 79 -6.39 -2.80 -3.03
CA TRP A 79 -6.48 -2.29 -1.65
C TRP A 79 -7.44 -1.12 -1.55
N VAL A 80 -7.34 -0.13 -2.45
CA VAL A 80 -8.29 0.99 -2.53
C VAL A 80 -9.72 0.47 -2.68
N SER A 81 -9.95 -0.45 -3.60
CA SER A 81 -11.27 -1.03 -3.88
C SER A 81 -11.86 -1.78 -2.67
N THR A 82 -11.04 -2.53 -1.93
CA THR A 82 -11.44 -3.18 -0.68
C THR A 82 -11.86 -2.18 0.39
N ILE A 83 -11.15 -1.05 0.53
CA ILE A 83 -11.52 -0.01 1.51
C ILE A 83 -12.78 0.75 1.07
N VAL A 84 -12.99 0.95 -0.24
CA VAL A 84 -14.17 1.62 -0.78
C VAL A 84 -15.43 0.76 -0.62
N SER A 85 -15.35 -0.52 -0.97
CA SER A 85 -16.47 -1.47 -0.86
C SER A 85 -16.75 -1.90 0.57
N GLY A 86 -15.73 -1.94 1.43
CA GLY A 86 -15.82 -2.57 2.75
C GLY A 86 -15.73 -4.10 2.69
N GLU A 87 -15.43 -4.68 1.52
CA GLU A 87 -15.41 -6.12 1.28
C GLU A 87 -14.01 -6.60 0.86
N GLY A 88 -13.67 -7.81 1.33
CA GLY A 88 -12.40 -8.46 1.05
C GLY A 88 -11.26 -8.00 1.97
N THR A 89 -10.08 -8.56 1.73
CA THR A 89 -8.87 -8.24 2.50
C THR A 89 -7.66 -8.21 1.58
N ILE A 90 -6.67 -7.40 1.97
CA ILE A 90 -5.33 -7.41 1.39
C ILE A 90 -4.36 -7.84 2.48
N THR A 91 -3.54 -8.83 2.17
CA THR A 91 -2.52 -9.34 3.08
C THR A 91 -1.14 -8.86 2.68
N ILE A 92 -0.21 -8.86 3.62
CA ILE A 92 1.22 -8.63 3.32
C ILE A 92 1.76 -9.65 2.30
N CYS A 93 1.17 -10.84 2.24
CA CYS A 93 1.54 -11.88 1.27
C CYS A 93 1.13 -11.51 -0.16
N ASP A 94 0.01 -10.80 -0.36
CA ASP A 94 -0.38 -10.29 -1.69
C ASP A 94 0.63 -9.28 -2.21
N VAL A 95 1.13 -8.42 -1.32
CA VAL A 95 2.22 -7.50 -1.61
C VAL A 95 3.51 -8.26 -1.92
N CYS A 96 3.89 -9.25 -1.09
CA CYS A 96 5.12 -10.03 -1.25
C CYS A 96 5.16 -10.82 -2.56
N ARG A 97 4.06 -11.49 -2.93
CA ARG A 97 3.95 -12.25 -4.19
C ARG A 97 4.06 -11.35 -5.41
N SER A 98 3.49 -10.16 -5.34
CA SER A 98 3.54 -9.17 -6.43
C SER A 98 4.91 -8.47 -6.52
N ALA A 99 5.59 -8.27 -5.39
CA ALA A 99 6.97 -7.77 -5.34
C ALA A 99 8.01 -8.79 -5.83
N GLY A 100 7.72 -10.09 -5.68
CA GLY A 100 8.60 -11.20 -6.05
C GLY A 100 8.91 -11.32 -7.55
N LEU A 101 8.14 -10.66 -8.42
CA LEU A 101 8.33 -10.68 -9.87
C LEU A 101 9.43 -9.73 -10.36
N SER A 102 9.97 -8.85 -9.51
CA SER A 102 10.92 -7.80 -9.93
C SER A 102 12.29 -7.82 -9.23
N GLY A 103 12.52 -8.70 -8.24
CA GLY A 103 13.86 -9.02 -7.71
C GLY A 103 14.72 -7.86 -7.18
N ARG A 104 14.16 -6.66 -6.96
CA ARG A 104 14.89 -5.45 -6.57
C ARG A 104 14.03 -4.52 -5.69
N TRP A 105 13.90 -4.81 -4.39
CA TRP A 105 13.28 -3.92 -3.39
C TRP A 105 14.00 -4.02 -2.04
#